data_AF-A0A7V0QJB6-F1
#
_entry.id   AF-A0A7V0QJB6-F1
#
_cell.length_a   1.000
_cell.length_b   1.000
_cell.length_c   1.000
_cell.angle_alpha   90.00
_cell.angle_beta   90.00
_cell.angle_gamma   90.00
#
_symmetry.space_group_name_H-M   'P 1'
#
loop_
_entity.id
_entity.type
_entity.pdbx_description
1 polymer ?
#
loop_
_entity_poly.entity_id
_entity_poly.type
_entity_poly.pdbx_seq_one_letter_code
_entity_poly.pdbx_strand_id
1 'polypeptide(L)'
;MDDGTSQIFDVGTVLNGKWVILEFIARGGMGEVYRAHQLNLKRDVAIKIISHELLRELQDDEEEFESVLTRFRYEVRAMAQIRHPNVIQIYDYDSVTVERNDEEVVVEYIVMEYIPGRTLRSTMSEDGFYPEEDLT
;
A
#
# COMPACT_ATOMS: atom_id res chain seq x y z
N MET A 1 3.43 3.52 21.51
CA MET A 1 3.25 4.96 21.33
C MET A 1 2.25 5.08 20.20
N ASP A 2 1.04 5.48 20.56
CA ASP A 2 -0.03 5.79 19.63
C ASP A 2 0.36 7.10 18.95
N ASP A 3 1.02 7.00 17.80
CA ASP A 3 1.25 8.15 16.94
C ASP A 3 -0.13 8.55 16.41
N GLY A 4 -0.69 9.65 16.92
CA GLY A 4 -2.08 10.10 16.74
C GLY A 4 -2.48 10.45 15.31
N THR A 5 -1.93 9.76 14.33
CA THR A 5 -2.24 9.85 12.93
C THR A 5 -3.35 8.84 12.61
N SER A 6 -4.58 9.36 12.46
CA SER A 6 -5.76 8.54 12.13
C SER A 6 -5.49 7.70 10.87
N GLN A 7 -5.63 6.39 11.01
CA GLN A 7 -5.58 5.41 9.92
C GLN A 7 -6.82 5.58 9.03
N ILE A 8 -6.71 5.31 7.73
CA ILE A 8 -7.85 5.38 6.81
C ILE A 8 -8.88 4.30 7.14
N PHE A 9 -8.42 3.11 7.52
CA PHE A 9 -9.26 1.97 7.85
C PHE A 9 -8.89 1.34 9.19
N ASP A 10 -9.93 0.96 9.94
CA ASP A 10 -9.80 0.16 11.15
C ASP A 10 -9.78 -1.35 10.85
N VAL A 11 -9.22 -2.12 11.78
CA VAL A 11 -9.29 -3.58 11.75
C VAL A 11 -10.75 -4.04 11.76
N GLY A 12 -11.08 -4.99 10.88
CA GLY A 12 -12.44 -5.47 10.67
C GLY A 12 -13.22 -4.73 9.58
N THR A 13 -12.71 -3.60 9.07
CA THR A 13 -13.30 -2.91 7.91
C THR A 13 -13.36 -3.85 6.71
N VAL A 14 -14.49 -3.84 5.99
CA VAL A 14 -14.71 -4.67 4.81
C VAL A 14 -14.75 -3.82 3.56
N LEU A 15 -13.74 -3.95 2.70
CA LEU A 15 -13.66 -3.23 1.43
C LEU A 15 -14.41 -3.99 0.33
N ASN A 16 -15.39 -3.33 -0.29
CA ASN A 16 -16.22 -3.83 -1.39
C ASN A 16 -16.80 -5.25 -1.17
N GLY A 17 -17.00 -5.66 0.09
CA GLY A 17 -17.45 -7.02 0.44
C GLY A 17 -16.45 -8.14 0.12
N LYS A 18 -15.20 -7.81 -0.23
CA LYS A 18 -14.17 -8.77 -0.70
C LYS A 18 -13.02 -8.95 0.29
N TRP A 19 -12.63 -7.87 0.96
CA TRP A 19 -11.38 -7.80 1.73
C TRP A 19 -11.65 -7.33 3.16
N VAL A 20 -11.21 -8.09 4.15
CA VAL A 20 -11.32 -7.69 5.57
C VAL A 20 -9.96 -7.21 6.06
N ILE A 21 -9.87 -5.96 6.52
CA ILE A 21 -8.64 -5.42 7.10
C ILE A 21 -8.30 -6.18 8.38
N LEU A 22 -7.08 -6.72 8.46
CA LEU A 22 -6.59 -7.50 9.61
C LEU A 22 -5.63 -6.69 10.47
N GLU A 23 -4.70 -5.95 9.86
CA GLU A 23 -3.71 -5.15 10.56
C GLU A 23 -3.17 -4.04 9.65
N PHE A 24 -2.77 -2.93 10.26
CA PHE A 24 -1.95 -1.91 9.63
C PHE A 24 -0.50 -2.39 9.55
N ILE A 25 0.13 -2.25 8.39
CA ILE A 25 1.53 -2.66 8.16
C ILE A 25 2.45 -1.44 8.21
N ALA A 26 2.14 -0.42 7.41
CA ALA A 26 3.03 0.74 7.24
C ALA A 26 2.30 1.94 6.63
N ARG A 27 2.84 3.12 6.89
CA ARG A 27 2.52 4.37 6.17
C ARG A 27 3.77 4.83 5.42
N GLY A 28 3.59 5.28 4.18
CA GLY A 28 4.64 5.87 3.35
C GLY A 28 4.09 7.08 2.59
N GLY A 29 4.93 7.74 1.79
CA GLY A 29 4.60 9.03 1.18
C GLY A 29 3.38 9.03 0.25
N MET A 30 2.91 7.89 -0.25
CA MET A 30 1.74 7.81 -1.14
C MET A 30 0.49 7.24 -0.46
N GLY A 31 0.58 6.87 0.82
CA GLY A 31 -0.56 6.35 1.59
C GLY A 31 -0.18 5.23 2.55
N GLU A 32 -1.11 4.30 2.75
CA GLU A 32 -1.06 3.29 3.81
C GLU A 32 -1.09 1.88 3.25
N VAL A 33 -0.49 0.94 3.96
CA VAL A 33 -0.46 -0.48 3.61
C VAL A 33 -1.04 -1.27 4.76
N TYR A 34 -1.98 -2.15 4.42
CA TYR A 34 -2.66 -3.03 5.35
C TYR A 34 -2.48 -4.48 4.93
N ARG A 35 -2.51 -5.40 5.90
CA ARG A 35 -2.81 -6.80 5.62
C ARG A 35 -4.32 -6.95 5.64
N ALA A 36 -4.86 -7.67 4.67
CA ALA A 36 -6.26 -8.00 4.60
C ALA A 36 -6.48 -9.47 4.27
N HIS A 37 -7.66 -9.99 4.62
CA HIS A 37 -8.10 -11.33 4.23
C HIS A 37 -9.07 -11.26 3.06
N GLN A 38 -8.77 -12.00 2.00
CA GLN A 38 -9.68 -12.19 0.87
C GLN A 38 -10.74 -13.23 1.21
N LEU A 39 -12.00 -12.82 1.30
CA LEU A 39 -13.09 -13.69 1.77
C LEU A 39 -13.36 -14.90 0.88
N ASN A 40 -13.38 -14.70 -0.45
CA ASN A 40 -13.77 -15.76 -1.39
C ASN A 40 -12.65 -16.79 -1.67
N LEU A 41 -11.39 -16.35 -1.68
CA LEU A 41 -10.23 -17.22 -1.93
C LEU A 41 -9.50 -17.65 -0.64
N LYS A 42 -9.91 -17.13 0.52
CA LYS A 42 -9.37 -17.47 1.84
C LYS A 42 -7.85 -17.35 1.93
N ARG A 43 -7.32 -16.22 1.45
CA ARG A 43 -5.88 -15.91 1.49
C ARG A 43 -5.65 -14.52 2.05
N ASP A 44 -4.48 -14.30 2.61
CA ASP A 44 -4.07 -12.98 3.03
C ASP A 44 -3.40 -12.24 1.88
N VAL A 45 -3.64 -10.93 1.84
CA VAL A 45 -3.16 -10.01 0.81
C VAL A 45 -2.65 -8.74 1.48
N ALA A 46 -1.74 -8.03 0.80
CA ALA A 46 -1.39 -6.68 1.16
C ALA A 46 -2.27 -5.72 0.34
N ILE A 47 -2.85 -4.72 0.98
CA ILE A 47 -3.64 -3.68 0.33
C ILE A 47 -2.92 -2.35 0.54
N LYS A 48 -2.47 -1.72 -0.54
CA LYS A 48 -1.92 -0.37 -0.52
C LYS A 48 -3.01 0.63 -0.91
N ILE A 49 -3.38 1.50 0.01
CA ILE A 49 -4.30 2.62 -0.19
C ILE A 49 -3.51 3.82 -0.66
N ILE A 50 -4.04 4.53 -1.65
CA ILE A 50 -3.49 5.80 -2.11
C ILE A 50 -4.25 6.93 -1.42
N SER A 51 -3.55 7.67 -0.57
CA SER A 51 -4.15 8.77 0.17
C SER A 51 -4.10 10.04 -0.67
N HIS A 52 -5.25 10.48 -1.16
CA HIS A 52 -5.38 11.74 -1.89
C HIS A 52 -4.99 12.94 -1.01
N GLU A 53 -5.28 12.89 0.28
CA GLU A 53 -4.90 13.92 1.25
C GLU A 53 -3.38 14.01 1.38
N LEU A 54 -2.69 12.89 1.60
CA LEU A 54 -1.22 12.86 1.70
C LEU A 54 -0.55 13.29 0.40
N LEU A 55 -1.11 12.92 -0.75
CA LEU A 55 -0.60 13.35 -2.05
C LEU A 55 -0.80 14.85 -2.30
N ARG A 56 -1.90 15.44 -1.80
CA ARG A 56 -2.15 16.89 -1.85
C ARG A 56 -1.25 17.66 -0.90
N GLU A 57 -0.95 17.12 0.29
CA GLU A 57 0.01 17.74 1.21
C GLU A 57 1.44 17.82 0.62
N LEU A 58 1.77 16.90 -0.29
CA LEU A 58 3.08 16.84 -0.94
C LEU A 58 3.17 17.64 -2.24
N GLN A 59 2.05 18.09 -2.80
CA GLN A 59 1.99 18.73 -4.12
C GLN A 59 1.06 19.95 -4.07
N ASP A 60 1.66 21.13 -4.17
CA ASP A 60 0.96 22.40 -4.13
C ASP A 60 0.18 22.70 -5.44
N ASP A 61 0.42 21.93 -6.51
CA ASP A 61 -0.17 22.11 -7.83
C ASP A 61 -1.07 20.92 -8.25
N GLU A 62 -2.27 21.22 -8.76
CA GLU A 62 -3.27 20.24 -9.21
C GLU A 62 -2.77 19.41 -10.41
N GLU A 63 -1.97 20.01 -11.31
CA GLU A 63 -1.37 19.29 -12.44
C GLU A 63 -0.33 18.26 -11.98
N GLU A 64 0.48 18.60 -10.97
CA GLU A 64 1.45 17.65 -10.41
C GLU A 64 0.74 16.48 -9.73
N PHE A 65 -0.29 16.77 -8.94
CA PHE A 65 -1.13 15.77 -8.30
C PHE A 65 -1.71 14.76 -9.30
N GLU A 66 -2.35 15.24 -10.38
CA GLU A 66 -2.91 14.39 -11.43
C GLU A 66 -1.84 13.61 -12.20
N SER A 67 -0.65 14.20 -12.40
CA SER A 67 0.50 13.53 -13.01
C SER A 67 0.97 12.34 -12.17
N VAL A 68 1.06 12.49 -10.85
CA VAL A 68 1.46 11.40 -9.94
C VAL A 68 0.43 10.28 -9.93
N LEU A 69 -0.87 10.59 -9.85
CA LEU A 69 -1.93 9.58 -9.94
C LEU A 69 -1.92 8.86 -11.29
N THR A 70 -1.72 9.60 -12.38
CA THR A 70 -1.60 9.04 -13.73
C THR A 70 -0.44 8.05 -13.81
N ARG A 71 0.75 8.46 -13.35
CA ARG A 71 1.94 7.60 -13.33
C ARG A 71 1.73 6.37 -12.46
N PHE A 72 1.11 6.54 -11.30
CA PHE A 72 0.77 5.44 -10.41
C PHE A 72 -0.13 4.41 -11.12
N ARG A 73 -1.22 4.85 -11.75
CA ARG A 73 -2.12 3.95 -12.51
C ARG A 73 -1.40 3.24 -13.66
N TYR A 74 -0.45 3.90 -14.32
CA TYR A 74 0.41 3.27 -15.33
C TYR A 74 1.32 2.20 -14.74
N GLU A 75 1.99 2.48 -13.63
CA GLU A 75 2.88 1.54 -12.94
C GLU A 75 2.10 0.31 -12.45
N VAL A 76 0.90 0.50 -11.88
CA VAL A 76 0.01 -0.61 -11.49
C VAL A 76 -0.33 -1.49 -12.68
N ARG A 77 -0.74 -0.89 -13.80
CA ARG A 77 -1.08 -1.64 -15.00
C ARG A 77 0.12 -2.42 -15.55
N ALA A 78 1.31 -1.83 -15.54
CA ALA A 78 2.52 -2.49 -15.98
C ALA A 78 2.89 -3.67 -15.06
N MET A 79 2.85 -3.46 -13.74
CA MET A 79 3.16 -4.50 -12.75
C MET A 79 2.14 -5.65 -12.78
N ALA A 80 0.86 -5.38 -13.06
CA ALA A 80 -0.17 -6.42 -13.20
C ALA A 80 0.10 -7.40 -14.37
N GLN A 81 0.92 -7.02 -15.36
CA GLN A 81 1.27 -7.87 -16.49
C GLN A 81 2.49 -8.77 -16.20
N ILE A 82 3.23 -8.51 -15.13
CA ILE A 82 4.45 -9.25 -14.80
C ILE A 82 4.08 -10.47 -13.95
N ARG A 83 4.66 -11.63 -14.30
CA ARG A 83 4.60 -12.86 -13.52
C ARG A 83 6.01 -13.39 -13.35
N HIS A 84 6.60 -13.21 -12.19
CA HIS A 84 7.96 -13.65 -11.90
C HIS A 84 8.11 -13.96 -10.40
N PRO A 85 8.81 -15.04 -10.00
CA PRO A 85 8.93 -15.45 -8.60
C PRO A 85 9.54 -14.39 -7.66
N ASN A 86 10.31 -13.43 -8.21
CA ASN A 86 10.95 -12.35 -7.44
C ASN A 86 10.26 -10.99 -7.60
N VAL A 87 9.04 -10.96 -8.15
CA VAL A 87 8.24 -9.73 -8.30
C VAL A 87 6.89 -9.96 -7.65
N ILE A 88 6.50 -9.06 -6.74
CA ILE A 88 5.20 -9.12 -6.07
C ILE A 88 4.09 -9.12 -7.10
N GLN A 89 3.20 -10.10 -7.01
CA GLN A 89 2.06 -10.18 -7.91
C GLN A 89 0.97 -9.18 -7.49
N ILE A 90 0.53 -8.35 -8.43
CA ILE A 90 -0.73 -7.59 -8.28
C ILE A 90 -1.90 -8.52 -8.58
N TYR A 91 -2.87 -8.55 -7.67
CA TYR A 91 -4.09 -9.35 -7.78
C TYR A 91 -5.29 -8.54 -8.23
N ASP A 92 -5.42 -7.30 -7.77
CA ASP A 92 -6.56 -6.44 -8.08
C ASP A 92 -6.20 -4.97 -7.97
N TYR A 93 -7.00 -4.12 -8.60
CA TYR A 93 -6.97 -2.67 -8.48
C TYR A 93 -8.41 -2.16 -8.52
N ASP A 94 -8.82 -1.45 -7.47
CA ASP A 94 -10.20 -1.06 -7.29
C ASP A 94 -10.25 0.23 -6.44
N SER A 95 -11.44 0.77 -6.24
CA SER A 95 -11.66 1.94 -5.37
C SER A 95 -12.83 1.71 -4.42
N VAL A 96 -12.89 2.51 -3.37
CA VAL A 96 -13.99 2.51 -2.41
C VAL A 96 -14.28 3.95 -1.97
N THR A 97 -15.55 4.26 -1.77
CA THR A 97 -15.96 5.53 -1.17
C THR A 97 -15.95 5.39 0.35
N VAL A 98 -15.28 6.32 1.03
CA VAL A 98 -15.21 6.39 2.49
C VAL A 98 -15.71 7.75 2.96
N GLU A 99 -16.39 7.78 4.09
CA GLU A 99 -16.75 9.03 4.75
C GLU A 99 -15.55 9.50 5.59
N ARG A 100 -15.03 10.70 5.32
CA ARG A 100 -14.01 11.36 6.14
C ARG A 100 -14.36 12.83 6.30
N ASN A 101 -14.28 13.34 7.53
CA ASN A 101 -14.58 14.74 7.85
C ASN A 101 -15.95 15.20 7.30
N ASP A 102 -16.98 14.33 7.40
CA ASP A 102 -18.33 14.54 6.87
C ASP A 102 -18.41 14.68 5.33
N GLU A 103 -17.36 14.27 4.60
CA GLU A 103 -17.31 14.24 3.15
C GLU A 103 -17.12 12.81 2.60
N GLU A 104 -17.78 12.49 1.51
CA GLU A 104 -17.54 11.25 0.76
C GLU A 104 -16.28 11.42 -0.11
N VAL A 105 -15.26 10.61 0.17
CA VAL A 105 -13.99 10.62 -0.55
C VAL A 105 -13.78 9.26 -1.22
N VAL A 106 -13.42 9.28 -2.50
CA VAL A 106 -13.01 8.07 -3.22
C VAL A 106 -11.54 7.81 -2.93
N VAL A 107 -11.23 6.60 -2.44
CA VAL A 107 -9.85 6.14 -2.27
C VAL A 107 -9.57 4.96 -3.20
N GLU A 108 -8.48 5.07 -3.96
CA GLU A 108 -7.99 4.00 -4.83
C GLU A 108 -7.05 3.07 -4.05
N TYR A 109 -7.09 1.78 -4.36
CA TYR A 109 -6.23 0.79 -3.72
C TYR A 109 -5.76 -0.31 -4.66
N ILE A 110 -4.56 -0.83 -4.37
CA ILE A 110 -4.00 -2.01 -5.03
C ILE A 110 -4.05 -3.18 -4.05
N VAL A 111 -4.50 -4.33 -4.54
CA VAL A 111 -4.38 -5.61 -3.84
C VAL A 111 -3.21 -6.38 -4.44
N MET A 112 -2.27 -6.78 -3.59
CA MET A 112 -1.05 -7.47 -3.99
C MET A 112 -0.71 -8.62 -3.06
N GLU A 113 0.23 -9.46 -3.50
CA GLU A 113 0.76 -10.55 -2.70
C GLU A 113 1.26 -10.07 -1.33
N TYR A 114 0.82 -10.75 -0.28
CA TYR A 114 1.34 -10.53 1.07
C TYR A 114 2.54 -11.44 1.30
N ILE A 115 3.71 -10.83 1.53
CA ILE A 115 4.93 -11.53 1.90
C ILE A 115 5.11 -11.43 3.41
N PRO A 116 4.94 -12.52 4.17
CA PRO A 116 5.19 -12.50 5.61
C PRO A 116 6.69 -12.33 5.86
N GLY A 117 7.05 -11.36 6.68
CA GLY A 117 8.43 -11.14 7.08
C GLY A 117 8.83 -9.68 7.17
N ARG A 118 10.14 -9.47 7.18
CA ARG A 118 10.78 -8.17 7.35
C ARG A 118 11.25 -7.64 6.00
N THR A 119 11.21 -6.32 5.83
CA THR A 119 11.83 -5.67 4.66
C THR A 119 13.35 -5.77 4.77
N LEU A 120 14.04 -5.78 3.64
CA LEU A 120 15.51 -5.76 3.62
C LEU A 120 16.07 -4.62 4.48
N ARG A 121 15.48 -3.42 4.38
CA ARG A 121 15.84 -2.26 5.19
C ARG A 121 15.79 -2.54 6.69
N SER A 122 14.76 -3.26 7.17
CA SER A 122 14.63 -3.59 8.59
C SER A 122 15.60 -4.69 9.07
N THR A 123 16.28 -5.37 8.15
CA THR A 123 17.32 -6.36 8.46
C THR A 123 18.74 -5.83 8.25
N MET A 124 18.89 -4.65 7.66
CA MET A 124 20.20 -4.00 7.48
C MET A 124 20.66 -3.37 8.79
N SER A 125 21.95 -3.50 9.09
CA SER A 125 22.60 -2.67 10.12
C SER A 125 22.66 -1.21 9.67
N GLU A 126 22.87 -0.29 10.60
CA GLU A 126 23.09 1.13 10.28
C GLU A 126 24.30 1.33 9.35
N ASP A 127 25.27 0.43 9.42
CA ASP A 127 26.50 0.44 8.61
C ASP A 127 26.31 -0.03 7.16
N GLY A 128 25.12 -0.51 6.78
CA GLY A 128 24.83 -0.99 5.42
C GLY A 128 25.35 -2.40 5.13
N PHE A 129 25.53 -2.74 3.84
CA PHE A 129 26.15 -4.01 3.47
C PHE A 129 27.66 -3.94 3.71
N TYR A 130 28.22 -4.96 4.37
CA TYR A 130 29.67 -5.15 4.41
C TYR A 130 30.20 -5.36 2.99
N PRO A 131 31.35 -4.76 2.61
CA PRO A 131 32.02 -5.11 1.37
C PRO A 131 32.31 -6.62 1.34
N GLU A 132 32.22 -7.24 0.17
CA GLU A 132 32.41 -8.69 -0.03
C GLU A 132 33.74 -9.24 0.51
N GLU A 133 34.71 -8.37 0.79
CA GLU A 133 36.05 -8.69 1.26
C GLU A 133 36.08 -9.35 2.67
N ASP A 134 35.02 -9.21 3.46
CA ASP A 134 34.93 -9.74 4.84
C ASP A 134 34.23 -11.12 4.95
N LEU A 135 33.86 -11.75 3.82
CA LEU A 135 33.15 -13.05 3.79
C LEU A 135 34.05 -14.29 3.69
N THR A 136 35.37 -14.17 3.95
CA THR A 136 36.34 -15.27 3.83
C THR A 136 36.67 -15.94 5.16
#